data_AF-A0A7Y2XSH5-F1
#
_entry.id   AF-A0A7Y2XSH5-F1
#
_cell.length_a   1.000
_cell.length_b   1.000
_cell.length_c   1.000
_cell.angle_alpha   90.00
_cell.angle_beta   90.00
_cell.angle_gamma   90.00
#
_symmetry.space_group_name_H-M   'P 1'
#
loop_
_entity.id
_entity.type
_entity.pdbx_description
1 polymer ?
#
loop_
_entity_poly.entity_id
_entity_poly.type
_entity_poly.pdbx_seq_one_letter_code
_entity_poly.pdbx_strand_id
1 'polypeptide(L)'
;RVPEGMVMMYHAQEKIINTPISQITGHRGGIHNSVTRTVIKPTHMIGGYAQLAYGFNYYGTVGSNRDEFVVLRKLDKVEWRVSPTGSTEEALA
;
A
#
# COMPACT_ATOMS: atom_id res chain seq x y z
N ARG A 1 -4.59 23.88 -4.56
CA ARG A 1 -3.40 23.21 -5.16
C ARG A 1 -3.69 21.75 -5.54
N VAL A 2 -4.37 21.00 -4.67
CA VAL A 2 -4.89 19.67 -5.02
C VAL A 2 -6.33 19.85 -5.47
N PRO A 3 -6.71 19.41 -6.67
CA PRO A 3 -8.09 19.53 -7.14
C PRO A 3 -9.03 18.58 -6.37
N GLU A 4 -10.31 18.92 -6.34
CA GLU A 4 -11.34 18.10 -5.72
C GLU A 4 -11.47 16.74 -6.43
N GLY A 5 -11.79 15.70 -5.66
CA GLY A 5 -11.92 14.33 -6.18
C GLY A 5 -10.63 13.52 -6.21
N MET A 6 -9.47 14.12 -5.90
CA MET A 6 -8.21 13.38 -5.76
C MET A 6 -7.54 13.56 -4.39
N VAL A 7 -6.79 12.53 -3.99
CA VAL A 7 -5.92 12.56 -2.83
C VAL A 7 -4.51 12.14 -3.24
N MET A 8 -3.50 12.70 -2.60
CA MET A 8 -2.11 12.35 -2.83
C MET A 8 -1.46 11.90 -1.54
N MET A 9 -1.08 10.62 -1.50
CA MET A 9 -0.07 10.08 -0.59
C MET A 9 1.23 9.98 -1.39
N TYR A 10 2.23 10.79 -1.05
CA TYR A 10 3.50 10.78 -1.79
C TYR A 10 4.14 9.38 -1.71
N HIS A 11 4.82 8.96 -2.77
CA HIS A 11 5.26 7.56 -2.89
C HIS A 11 6.17 7.15 -1.73
N ALA A 12 5.95 5.93 -1.22
CA ALA A 12 6.81 5.22 -0.28
C ALA A 12 7.04 5.91 1.08
N GLN A 13 5.98 6.30 1.80
CA GLN A 13 6.10 6.33 3.26
C GLN A 13 6.10 4.91 3.83
N GLU A 14 7.11 4.60 4.63
CA GLU A 14 7.22 3.33 5.33
C GLU A 14 6.31 3.25 6.56
N LYS A 15 6.05 2.03 6.99
CA LYS A 15 5.17 1.68 8.12
C LYS A 15 5.84 1.84 9.50
N ILE A 16 7.11 2.21 9.55
CA ILE A 16 7.92 2.16 10.78
C ILE A 16 7.70 3.37 11.69
N ILE A 17 7.53 4.57 11.13
CA ILE A 17 7.43 5.83 11.88
C ILE A 17 5.98 6.29 11.93
N ASN A 18 5.52 6.74 13.10
CA ASN A 18 4.21 7.41 13.30
C ASN A 18 3.00 6.75 12.62
N THR A 19 2.97 5.41 12.56
CA THR A 19 1.86 4.65 11.99
C THR A 19 1.04 3.98 13.11
N PRO A 20 -0.18 4.46 13.42
CA PRO A 20 -1.06 3.86 14.43
C PRO A 20 -1.69 2.54 13.92
N ILE A 21 -2.44 1.86 14.77
CA ILE A 21 -3.22 0.66 14.44
C ILE A 21 -4.41 1.03 13.55
N SER A 22 -4.66 0.19 12.55
CA SER A 22 -5.83 0.28 11.68
C SER A 22 -7.07 -0.22 12.40
N GLN A 23 -8.10 0.60 12.45
CA GLN A 23 -9.41 0.21 13.00
C GLN A 23 -10.16 -0.81 12.14
N ILE A 24 -9.76 -0.99 10.87
CA ILE A 24 -10.40 -1.95 9.95
C ILE A 24 -9.77 -3.34 10.11
N THR A 25 -8.44 -3.40 10.20
CA THR A 25 -7.71 -4.67 10.19
C THR A 25 -7.22 -5.10 11.57
N GLY A 26 -7.23 -4.22 12.58
CA GLY A 26 -6.71 -4.50 13.93
C GLY A 26 -5.18 -4.62 14.01
N HIS A 27 -4.49 -4.52 12.87
CA HIS A 27 -3.03 -4.54 12.77
C HIS A 27 -2.48 -3.13 12.57
N ARG A 28 -1.15 -2.95 12.70
CA ARG A 28 -0.51 -1.66 12.38
C ARG A 28 -0.93 -1.18 10.98
N GLY A 29 -1.21 0.12 10.86
CA GLY A 29 -1.66 0.78 9.64
C GLY A 29 -0.83 0.41 8.41
N GLY A 30 -1.50 0.33 7.26
CA GLY A 30 -0.87 -0.01 5.99
C GLY A 30 0.00 1.11 5.42
N ILE A 31 0.56 0.84 4.23
CA ILE A 31 1.28 1.82 3.40
C ILE A 31 0.43 2.15 2.16
N HIS A 32 0.90 3.08 1.32
CA HIS A 32 0.23 3.42 0.07
C HIS A 32 -0.06 2.19 -0.83
N ASN A 33 0.84 1.20 -0.88
CA ASN A 33 0.61 -0.03 -1.65
C ASN A 33 -0.30 -1.06 -0.95
N SER A 34 -0.74 -0.81 0.29
CA SER A 34 -1.73 -1.66 0.97
C SER A 34 -3.14 -1.50 0.41
N VAL A 35 -3.39 -0.46 -0.39
CA VAL A 35 -4.68 -0.19 -1.05
C VAL A 35 -4.62 -0.41 -2.57
N THR A 36 -3.50 -0.90 -3.11
CA THR A 36 -3.32 -1.15 -4.55
C THR A 36 -3.31 -2.64 -4.84
N ARG A 37 -3.74 -3.02 -6.05
CA ARG A 37 -3.62 -4.41 -6.54
C ARG A 37 -3.02 -4.44 -7.95
N THR A 38 -2.18 -5.44 -8.23
CA THR A 38 -1.67 -5.67 -9.58
C THR A 38 -2.80 -6.07 -10.51
N VAL A 39 -2.99 -5.29 -11.57
CA VAL A 39 -3.90 -5.61 -12.69
C VAL A 39 -3.07 -5.63 -13.97
N ILE A 40 -3.11 -6.75 -14.67
CA ILE A 40 -2.33 -6.94 -15.90
C ILE A 40 -3.11 -6.49 -17.14
N LYS A 41 -2.39 -5.92 -18.11
CA LYS A 41 -2.94 -5.54 -19.41
C LYS A 41 -2.49 -6.56 -20.47
N PRO A 42 -3.42 -7.27 -21.16
CA PRO A 42 -3.05 -8.28 -22.16
C PRO A 42 -2.16 -7.77 -23.28
N THR A 43 -2.27 -6.48 -23.65
CA THR A 43 -1.40 -5.87 -24.66
C THR A 43 0.08 -5.84 -24.26
N HIS A 44 0.41 -6.03 -22.98
CA HIS A 44 1.80 -6.11 -22.49
C HIS A 44 2.31 -7.56 -22.38
N MET A 45 1.53 -8.54 -22.85
CA MET A 45 1.87 -9.97 -22.86
C MET A 45 2.15 -10.50 -24.26
N ILE A 46 2.15 -9.63 -25.28
CA ILE A 46 2.46 -10.00 -26.66
C ILE A 46 3.91 -10.52 -26.73
N GLY A 47 4.15 -11.57 -27.52
CA GLY A 47 5.46 -12.17 -27.68
C GLY A 47 5.65 -12.72 -29.08
N GLY A 48 6.90 -12.93 -29.48
CA GLY A 48 7.25 -13.55 -30.77
C GLY A 48 6.94 -12.69 -32.00
N TYR A 49 6.75 -11.38 -31.83
CA TYR A 49 6.37 -10.47 -32.92
C TYR A 49 7.33 -9.29 -33.06
N ALA A 50 8.53 -9.56 -33.57
CA ALA A 50 9.60 -8.59 -33.79
C ALA A 50 9.88 -7.71 -32.56
N GLN A 51 9.52 -6.42 -32.58
CA GLN A 51 9.68 -5.50 -31.45
C GLN A 51 8.83 -5.88 -30.23
N LEU A 52 7.76 -6.67 -30.41
CA LEU A 52 6.94 -7.22 -29.33
C LEU A 52 7.42 -8.64 -29.01
N ALA A 53 8.67 -8.73 -28.60
CA ALA A 53 9.29 -9.96 -28.12
C ALA A 53 9.79 -9.74 -26.69
N TYR A 54 9.73 -10.81 -25.89
CA TYR A 54 10.21 -10.77 -24.52
C TYR A 54 11.72 -10.54 -24.45
N GLY A 55 12.15 -9.71 -23.50
CA GLY A 55 13.53 -9.51 -23.12
C GLY A 55 13.58 -9.02 -21.67
N PHE A 56 14.62 -9.39 -20.94
CA PHE A 56 14.73 -9.02 -19.53
C PHE A 56 14.70 -7.49 -19.36
N ASN A 57 13.73 -6.98 -18.61
CA ASN A 57 13.42 -5.55 -18.46
C ASN A 57 13.09 -4.77 -19.76
N TYR A 58 12.88 -5.46 -20.89
CA TYR A 58 12.53 -4.85 -22.17
C TYR A 58 11.02 -4.86 -22.43
N TYR A 59 10.35 -5.99 -22.19
CA TYR A 59 8.93 -6.16 -22.48
C TYR A 59 8.22 -7.04 -21.44
N GLY A 60 7.02 -6.63 -21.02
CA GLY A 60 6.22 -7.36 -20.05
C GLY A 60 5.15 -6.50 -19.37
N THR A 61 4.34 -7.14 -18.53
CA THR A 61 3.29 -6.47 -17.74
C THR A 61 3.87 -5.42 -16.79
N VAL A 62 3.11 -4.35 -16.54
CA VAL A 62 3.54 -3.21 -15.70
C VAL A 62 2.68 -3.09 -14.44
N GLY A 63 3.26 -2.60 -13.36
CA GLY A 63 2.56 -2.31 -12.10
C GLY A 63 1.89 -0.94 -12.09
N SER A 64 0.91 -0.71 -12.96
CA SER A 64 0.13 0.55 -12.98
C SER A 64 -0.71 0.70 -11.71
N ASN A 65 -0.75 1.91 -11.13
CA ASN A 65 -1.39 2.16 -9.82
C ASN A 65 -2.11 3.51 -9.66
N ARG A 66 -2.28 4.30 -10.74
CA ARG A 66 -2.83 5.66 -10.66
C ARG A 66 -4.35 5.73 -10.80
N ASP A 67 -4.95 4.67 -11.32
CA ASP A 67 -6.39 4.53 -11.53
C ASP A 67 -7.13 4.05 -10.26
N GLU A 68 -6.41 3.83 -9.16
CA GLU A 68 -6.97 3.29 -7.92
C GLU A 68 -7.88 4.33 -7.22
N PHE A 69 -9.03 3.86 -6.74
CA PHE A 69 -9.95 4.65 -5.93
C PHE A 69 -9.97 4.13 -4.50
N VAL A 70 -9.99 5.06 -3.54
CA VAL A 70 -9.97 4.72 -2.11
C VAL A 70 -11.06 5.47 -1.37
N VAL A 71 -11.59 4.84 -0.32
CA VAL A 71 -12.53 5.50 0.60
C VAL A 71 -11.72 6.19 1.70
N LEU A 72 -11.90 7.50 1.82
CA LEU A 72 -11.30 8.30 2.90
C LEU A 72 -12.31 8.50 4.03
N ARG A 73 -11.86 8.31 5.26
CA ARG A 73 -12.62 8.64 6.46
C ARG A 73 -11.70 9.19 7.56
N LYS A 74 -12.25 10.04 8.42
CA LYS A 74 -11.60 10.43 9.66
C LYS A 74 -11.58 9.23 10.61
N LEU A 75 -10.48 9.04 11.35
CA LEU A 75 -10.41 8.02 12.40
C LEU A 75 -11.11 8.51 13.66
N ASP A 76 -11.89 7.62 14.29
CA ASP A 76 -12.60 7.93 15.53
C ASP A 76 -11.69 7.91 16.77
N LYS A 77 -10.70 7.01 16.78
CA LYS A 77 -9.77 6.76 17.89
C LYS A 77 -8.40 6.41 17.33
N VAL A 78 -7.34 6.93 17.96
CA VAL A 78 -5.95 6.65 17.59
C VAL A 78 -5.36 5.69 18.62
N GLU A 79 -5.13 4.44 18.21
CA GLU A 79 -4.52 3.41 19.04
C GLU A 79 -3.13 3.08 18.52
N TRP A 80 -2.13 3.02 19.42
CA TRP A 80 -0.74 2.75 19.02
C TRP A 80 -0.30 1.31 19.30
N ARG A 81 -1.07 0.56 20.12
CA ARG A 81 -0.76 -0.76 20.69
C ARG A 81 0.75 -1.04 20.72
N VAL A 82 1.44 -0.24 21.52
CA VAL A 82 2.85 -0.44 21.84
C VAL A 82 2.83 -1.47 22.97
N SER A 83 3.28 -2.70 22.71
CA SER A 83 3.69 -3.56 23.82
C SER A 83 4.75 -2.77 24.59
N PRO A 84 4.58 -2.45 25.88
CA PRO A 84 5.66 -1.86 26.64
C PRO A 84 6.75 -2.92 26.70
N THR A 85 7.80 -2.76 25.89
CA THR A 85 9.09 -3.36 26.23
C THR A 85 9.57 -2.65 27.50
N GLY A 86 9.05 -3.09 28.65
CA GLY A 86 9.36 -2.49 29.95
C GLY A 86 8.31 -2.54 31.08
N SER A 87 7.26 -3.37 31.05
CA SER A 87 6.49 -3.70 32.27
C SER A 87 6.44 -5.20 32.50
N THR A 88 7.41 -5.69 33.27
CA THR A 88 7.56 -7.04 33.80
C THR A 88 6.45 -7.41 34.81
N GLU A 89 5.18 -7.30 34.45
CA GLU A 89 4.07 -7.74 35.33
C GLU A 89 3.05 -8.68 34.66
N GLU A 90 2.93 -8.72 33.33
CA GLU A 90 1.97 -9.64 32.68
C GLU A 90 2.53 -11.06 32.38
N ALA A 91 3.72 -11.40 32.91
CA ALA A 91 4.31 -12.74 32.76
C ALA A 91 4.18 -13.62 34.04
N LEU A 92 3.46 -13.18 35.07
CA LEU A 92 3.31 -13.90 36.35
C LEU A 92 1.86 -14.02 36.85
N ALA A 93 0.86 -14.03 35.97
CA ALA A 93 -0.49 -14.50 36.29
C ALA A 93 -0.99 -15.44 35.19
#